data_AF-A0A356QEZ2-F1
#
_entry.id   AF-A0A356QEZ2-F1
#
_cell.length_a   1.000
_cell.length_b   1.000
_cell.length_c   1.000
_cell.angle_alpha   90.00
_cell.angle_beta   90.00
_cell.angle_gamma   90.00
#
_symmetry.space_group_name_H-M   'P 1'
#
loop_
_entity.id
_entity.type
_entity.pdbx_description
1 polymer ?
#
loop_
_entity_poly.entity_id
_entity_poly.type
_entity_poly.pdbx_seq_one_letter_code
_entity_poly.pdbx_strand_id
1 'polypeptide(L)'
;MTTLSTTLAKRLEDPRLFRQYAYVNGKWTHGEGGREEAVYDPATNEAIGHIPLLEAEQITAAVDAAEAAFVHWRALRADERCERLLAWYDLIQANREDLATIMTLEQGKPLPDARGEVEYGASFVRWFAEEGKR
;
A
#
# COMPACT_ATOMS: atom_id res chain seq x y z
N MET A 1 -13.48 8.26 23.99
CA MET A 1 -13.53 9.50 23.17
C MET A 1 -12.10 9.90 22.89
N THR A 2 -11.54 9.38 21.81
CA THR A 2 -10.20 9.74 21.35
C THR A 2 -10.40 10.26 19.94
N THR A 3 -10.20 11.56 19.75
CA THR A 3 -10.28 12.21 18.45
C THR A 3 -9.14 11.65 17.60
N LEU A 4 -9.43 10.57 16.87
CA LEU A 4 -8.48 9.91 15.99
C LEU A 4 -8.05 10.92 14.92
N SER A 5 -6.73 11.10 14.81
CA SER A 5 -6.02 12.03 13.94
C SER A 5 -6.62 12.03 12.53
N THR A 6 -7.50 13.01 12.27
CA THR A 6 -8.07 13.27 10.94
C THR A 6 -7.07 14.04 10.07
N THR A 7 -5.80 14.07 10.45
CA THR A 7 -4.85 15.10 10.05
C THR A 7 -4.10 14.71 8.78
N LEU A 8 -3.73 13.44 8.62
CA LEU A 8 -3.01 12.97 7.42
C LEU A 8 -3.93 12.90 6.20
N ALA A 9 -5.10 12.24 6.30
CA ALA A 9 -6.02 12.09 5.16
C ALA A 9 -6.46 13.44 4.56
N LYS A 10 -6.50 14.52 5.37
CA LYS A 10 -6.80 15.88 4.91
C LYS A 10 -5.66 16.55 4.12
N ARG A 11 -4.45 16.00 4.17
CA ARG A 11 -3.27 16.48 3.43
C ARG A 11 -3.12 15.81 2.07
N LEU A 12 -3.97 14.85 1.74
CA LEU A 12 -3.93 14.09 0.48
C LEU A 12 -4.98 14.60 -0.50
N GLU A 13 -4.66 14.56 -1.79
CA GLU A 13 -5.63 14.80 -2.87
C GLU A 13 -6.64 13.64 -2.93
N ASP A 14 -6.17 12.40 -2.87
CA ASP A 14 -6.99 11.20 -2.70
C ASP A 14 -6.84 10.62 -1.27
N PRO A 15 -7.76 10.97 -0.34
CA PRO A 15 -7.71 10.45 1.02
C PRO A 15 -7.92 8.93 1.09
N ARG A 16 -8.40 8.29 0.02
CA ARG A 16 -8.59 6.83 -0.04
C ARG A 16 -7.27 6.07 -0.13
N LEU A 17 -6.14 6.74 -0.40
CA LEU A 17 -4.82 6.12 -0.37
C LEU A 17 -4.34 5.85 1.06
N PHE A 18 -4.83 6.62 2.03
CA PHE A 18 -4.53 6.38 3.44
C PHE A 18 -5.43 5.29 4.02
N ARG A 19 -4.87 4.12 4.27
CA ARG A 19 -5.60 2.93 4.72
C ARG A 19 -5.14 2.49 6.10
N GLN A 20 -6.11 2.31 7.00
CA GLN A 20 -5.92 1.79 8.35
C GLN A 20 -6.47 0.35 8.45
N TYR A 21 -6.27 -0.42 7.37
CA TYR A 21 -6.74 -1.80 7.22
C TYR A 21 -5.67 -2.58 6.46
N ALA A 22 -5.56 -3.89 6.70
CA ALA A 22 -4.78 -4.79 5.87
C ALA A 22 -5.55 -5.13 4.59
N TYR A 23 -4.86 -5.42 3.48
CA TYR A 23 -5.51 -5.87 2.24
C TYR A 23 -5.35 -7.39 2.08
N VAL A 24 -6.43 -8.14 2.29
CA VAL A 24 -6.44 -9.61 2.26
C VAL A 24 -7.53 -10.09 1.32
N ASN A 25 -7.18 -10.95 0.36
CA ASN A 25 -8.11 -11.56 -0.60
C ASN A 25 -9.09 -10.57 -1.25
N GLY A 26 -8.57 -9.44 -1.73
CA GLY A 26 -9.37 -8.40 -2.39
C GLY A 26 -10.20 -7.51 -1.44
N LYS A 27 -9.97 -7.58 -0.12
CA LYS A 27 -10.76 -6.85 0.89
C LYS A 27 -9.89 -6.13 1.91
N TRP A 28 -10.34 -4.95 2.31
CA TRP A 28 -9.82 -4.25 3.49
C TRP A 28 -10.31 -4.96 4.76
N THR A 29 -9.37 -5.45 5.56
CA THR A 29 -9.60 -6.36 6.68
C THR A 29 -8.95 -5.82 7.95
N HIS A 30 -9.63 -6.00 9.09
CA HIS A 30 -9.11 -5.70 10.42
C HIS A 30 -8.75 -7.00 11.15
N GLY A 31 -7.89 -6.92 12.16
CA GLY A 31 -7.63 -8.04 13.08
C GLY A 31 -8.88 -8.44 13.86
N GLU A 32 -9.14 -9.75 13.96
CA GLU A 32 -10.29 -10.28 14.73
C GLU A 32 -10.19 -9.96 16.22
N GLY A 33 -8.97 -9.87 16.76
CA GLY A 33 -8.71 -9.42 18.13
C GLY A 33 -8.94 -7.92 18.35
N GLY A 34 -9.27 -7.15 17.30
CA GLY A 34 -9.50 -5.70 17.39
C GLY A 34 -8.26 -4.88 17.76
N ARG A 35 -7.07 -5.49 17.76
CA ARG A 35 -5.81 -4.82 18.09
C ARG A 35 -5.31 -4.00 16.91
N GLU A 36 -4.74 -2.85 17.24
CA GLU A 36 -4.13 -1.92 16.29
C GLU A 36 -2.90 -1.27 16.92
N GLU A 37 -1.97 -0.82 16.10
CA GLU A 37 -0.76 -0.11 16.51
C GLU A 37 -0.73 1.27 15.88
N ALA A 38 -0.46 2.30 16.68
CA ALA A 38 -0.36 3.67 16.20
C ALA A 38 0.94 3.87 15.41
N VAL A 39 0.83 4.51 14.25
CA VAL A 39 1.98 5.02 13.49
C VAL A 39 2.18 6.48 13.88
N TYR A 40 3.43 6.87 14.15
CA TYR A 40 3.78 8.20 14.62
C TYR A 40 4.60 8.93 13.57
N ASP A 41 4.35 10.23 13.42
CA ASP A 41 5.24 11.11 12.66
C ASP A 41 6.52 11.35 13.47
N PRO A 42 7.70 10.93 12.98
CA PRO A 42 8.95 11.03 13.74
C PRO A 42 9.42 12.48 13.94
N ALA A 43 8.93 13.45 13.16
CA ALA A 43 9.29 14.85 13.31
C ALA A 43 8.50 15.55 14.45
N THR A 44 7.30 15.06 14.75
CA THR A 44 6.37 15.70 15.72
C THR A 44 6.01 14.79 16.90
N ASN A 45 6.24 13.49 16.77
CA ASN A 45 5.81 12.43 17.68
C ASN A 45 4.28 12.34 17.84
N GLU A 46 3.51 12.91 16.89
CA GLU A 46 2.05 12.81 16.84
C GLU A 46 1.62 11.55 16.08
N ALA A 47 0.53 10.91 16.53
CA ALA A 47 -0.04 9.78 15.80
C ALA A 47 -0.68 10.23 14.48
N ILE A 48 -0.32 9.58 13.38
CA ILE A 48 -0.86 9.87 12.03
C ILE A 48 -1.98 8.89 11.63
N GLY A 49 -2.04 7.72 12.25
CA GLY A 49 -3.11 6.73 12.14
C GLY A 49 -2.72 5.40 12.78
N HIS A 50 -3.46 4.34 12.48
CA HIS A 50 -3.26 3.02 13.07
C HIS A 50 -3.20 1.93 12.00
N ILE A 51 -2.39 0.90 12.24
CA ILE A 51 -2.34 -0.32 11.45
C ILE A 51 -2.97 -1.47 12.24
N PRO A 52 -3.82 -2.31 11.63
CA PRO A 52 -4.40 -3.44 12.35
C PRO A 52 -3.35 -4.53 12.59
N LEU A 53 -3.43 -5.19 13.74
CA LEU A 53 -2.66 -6.38 14.03
C LEU A 53 -3.52 -7.61 13.70
N LEU A 54 -3.16 -8.30 12.61
CA LEU A 54 -3.85 -9.54 12.22
C LEU A 54 -3.45 -10.70 13.13
N GLU A 55 -4.40 -11.58 13.41
CA GLU A 55 -4.16 -12.80 14.17
C GLU A 55 -3.57 -13.90 13.28
N ALA A 56 -2.93 -14.90 13.89
CA ALA A 56 -2.19 -15.94 13.17
C ALA A 56 -3.06 -16.68 12.15
N GLU A 57 -4.30 -16.98 12.51
CA GLU A 57 -5.28 -17.66 11.65
C GLU A 57 -5.65 -16.80 10.42
N GLN A 58 -5.72 -15.48 10.58
CA GLN A 58 -5.97 -14.56 9.46
C GLN A 58 -4.77 -14.49 8.51
N ILE A 59 -3.54 -14.63 9.02
CA ILE A 59 -2.33 -14.75 8.19
C ILE A 59 -2.36 -16.06 7.41
N THR A 60 -2.70 -17.19 8.05
CA THR A 60 -2.88 -18.47 7.35
C THR A 60 -3.93 -18.35 6.25
N ALA A 61 -5.09 -17.76 6.54
CA ALA A 61 -6.13 -17.55 5.54
C ALA A 61 -5.69 -16.63 4.37
N ALA A 62 -4.82 -15.65 4.63
CA ALA A 62 -4.24 -14.81 3.58
C ALA A 62 -3.31 -15.59 2.65
N VAL A 63 -2.50 -16.51 3.20
CA VAL A 63 -1.64 -17.43 2.43
C VAL A 63 -2.48 -18.38 1.59
N ASP A 64 -3.51 -19.00 2.17
CA ASP A 64 -4.42 -19.91 1.45
C ASP A 64 -5.13 -19.18 0.30
N ALA A 65 -5.54 -17.94 0.52
CA ALA A 65 -6.14 -17.10 -0.53
C ALA A 65 -5.15 -16.76 -1.65
N ALA A 66 -3.88 -16.51 -1.32
CA ALA A 66 -2.83 -16.28 -2.31
C ALA A 66 -2.57 -17.53 -3.16
N GLU A 67 -2.52 -18.72 -2.54
CA GLU A 67 -2.38 -20.01 -3.24
C GLU A 67 -3.55 -20.26 -4.19
N ALA A 68 -4.79 -20.01 -3.74
CA ALA A 68 -5.96 -20.13 -4.59
C ALA A 68 -5.94 -19.13 -5.77
N ALA A 69 -5.54 -17.87 -5.53
CA ALA A 69 -5.44 -16.85 -6.56
C ALA A 69 -4.32 -17.12 -7.58
N PHE A 70 -3.25 -17.82 -7.16
CA PHE A 70 -2.11 -18.14 -8.03
C PHE A 70 -2.53 -18.92 -9.27
N VAL A 71 -3.46 -19.86 -9.15
CA VAL A 71 -3.97 -20.67 -10.28
C VAL A 71 -4.53 -19.78 -11.38
N HIS A 72 -5.28 -18.73 -11.03
CA HIS A 72 -5.85 -17.79 -11.99
C HIS A 72 -4.82 -16.82 -12.53
N TRP A 73 -3.95 -16.28 -11.67
CA TRP A 73 -2.90 -15.34 -12.07
C TRP A 73 -1.91 -15.96 -13.05
N ARG A 74 -1.45 -17.18 -12.79
CA ARG A 74 -0.48 -17.89 -13.64
C ARG A 74 -1.07 -18.29 -15.00
N ALA A 75 -2.39 -18.45 -15.07
CA ALA A 75 -3.09 -18.82 -16.31
C ALA A 75 -3.25 -17.65 -17.28
N LEU A 76 -3.11 -16.40 -16.81
CA LEU A 76 -3.05 -15.23 -17.67
C LEU A 76 -1.87 -15.34 -18.63
N ARG A 77 -2.03 -14.78 -19.82
CA ARG A 77 -0.92 -14.61 -20.76
C ARG A 77 0.07 -13.55 -20.25
N ALA A 78 1.29 -13.58 -20.77
CA ALA A 78 2.33 -12.63 -20.40
C ALA A 78 1.95 -11.17 -20.70
N ASP A 79 1.31 -10.92 -21.85
CA ASP A 79 0.80 -9.60 -22.23
C ASP A 79 -0.31 -9.12 -21.28
N GLU A 80 -1.24 -9.99 -20.89
CA GLU A 80 -2.32 -9.65 -19.94
C GLU A 80 -1.80 -9.27 -18.55
N ARG A 81 -0.73 -9.93 -18.09
CA ARG A 81 -0.06 -9.56 -16.83
C ARG A 81 0.69 -8.25 -16.97
N CYS A 82 1.40 -8.05 -18.09
CA CYS A 82 2.11 -6.82 -18.38
C CYS A 82 1.16 -5.61 -18.39
N GLU A 83 0.02 -5.71 -19.07
CA GLU A 83 -1.00 -4.65 -19.11
C GLU A 83 -1.48 -4.26 -17.71
N ARG A 84 -1.72 -5.24 -16.83
CA ARG A 84 -2.15 -5.00 -15.45
C ARG A 84 -1.07 -4.31 -14.62
N LEU A 85 0.19 -4.73 -14.77
CA LEU A 85 1.32 -4.12 -14.06
C LEU A 85 1.63 -2.70 -14.58
N LEU A 86 1.50 -2.45 -15.88
CA LEU A 86 1.64 -1.10 -16.44
C LEU A 86 0.50 -0.18 -16.00
N ALA A 87 -0.73 -0.68 -15.92
CA ALA A 87 -1.83 0.09 -15.32
C ALA A 87 -1.56 0.43 -13.85
N TRP A 88 -0.94 -0.48 -13.09
CA TRP A 88 -0.52 -0.19 -11.72
C TRP A 88 0.60 0.85 -11.65
N TYR A 89 1.60 0.76 -12.54
CA TYR A 89 2.63 1.78 -12.69
C TYR A 89 2.02 3.17 -12.94
N ASP A 90 1.09 3.28 -13.89
CA ASP A 90 0.42 4.54 -14.21
C ASP A 90 -0.35 5.10 -13.01
N LEU A 91 -1.01 4.23 -12.22
CA LEU A 91 -1.68 4.63 -10.98
C LEU A 91 -0.71 5.12 -9.91
N ILE A 92 0.47 4.52 -9.76
CA ILE A 92 1.51 5.00 -8.83
C ILE A 92 1.97 6.40 -9.25
N GLN A 93 2.27 6.58 -10.54
CA GLN A 93 2.72 7.87 -11.09
C GLN A 93 1.66 8.96 -10.92
N ALA A 94 0.38 8.64 -11.19
CA ALA A 94 -0.73 9.56 -11.03
C ALA A 94 -0.94 10.00 -9.57
N ASN A 95 -0.55 9.17 -8.60
CA ASN A 95 -0.72 9.45 -7.17
C ASN A 95 0.61 9.73 -6.44
N ARG A 96 1.66 10.08 -7.20
CA ARG A 96 3.04 10.22 -6.68
C ARG A 96 3.14 11.19 -5.50
N GLU A 97 2.45 12.33 -5.55
CA GLU A 97 2.52 13.36 -4.50
C GLU A 97 1.90 12.90 -3.18
N ASP A 98 0.76 12.20 -3.24
CA ASP A 98 0.10 11.67 -2.06
C ASP A 98 0.92 10.53 -1.43
N LEU A 99 1.47 9.63 -2.26
CA LEU A 99 2.33 8.55 -1.81
C LEU A 99 3.61 9.09 -1.14
N ALA A 100 4.24 10.12 -1.73
CA ALA A 100 5.40 10.78 -1.14
C ALA A 100 5.05 11.46 0.19
N THR A 101 3.86 12.08 0.28
CA THR A 101 3.37 12.71 1.52
C THR A 101 3.19 11.70 2.65
N ILE A 102 2.57 10.55 2.36
CA ILE A 102 2.42 9.45 3.32
C ILE A 102 3.80 8.99 3.81
N MET A 103 4.71 8.69 2.88
CA MET A 103 6.06 8.19 3.19
C MET A 103 6.86 9.17 4.05
N THR A 104 6.82 10.47 3.73
CA THR A 104 7.47 11.50 4.55
C THR A 104 6.90 11.54 5.95
N LEU A 105 5.58 11.42 6.11
CA LEU A 105 4.94 11.54 7.41
C LEU A 105 5.12 10.30 8.28
N GLU A 106 5.21 9.10 7.72
CA GLU A 106 5.46 7.89 8.51
C GLU A 106 6.95 7.64 8.80
N GLN A 107 7.85 8.04 7.91
CA GLN A 107 9.28 7.69 8.00
C GLN A 107 10.20 8.89 8.30
N GLY A 108 9.79 10.12 7.97
CA GLY A 108 10.52 11.34 8.27
C GLY A 108 11.49 11.85 7.20
N LYS A 109 11.65 11.15 6.07
CA LYS A 109 12.51 11.63 4.97
C LYS A 109 11.97 12.92 4.33
N PRO A 110 12.85 13.80 3.83
CA PRO A 110 12.42 14.97 3.06
C PRO A 110 11.53 14.60 1.88
N LEU A 111 10.51 15.43 1.60
CA LEU A 111 9.55 15.19 0.53
C LEU A 111 10.19 15.01 -0.87
N PRO A 112 11.25 15.75 -1.26
CA PRO A 112 11.94 15.48 -2.53
C PRO A 112 12.52 14.07 -2.61
N ASP A 113 13.08 13.55 -1.52
CA ASP A 113 13.63 12.21 -1.45
C ASP A 113 12.50 11.16 -1.52
N ALA A 114 11.39 11.39 -0.82
CA ALA A 114 10.21 10.53 -0.90
C ALA A 114 9.63 10.46 -2.33
N ARG A 115 9.57 11.59 -3.05
CA ARG A 115 9.15 11.60 -4.46
C ARG A 115 10.07 10.76 -5.33
N GLY A 116 11.39 10.92 -5.16
CA GLY A 116 12.39 10.13 -5.88
C GLY A 116 12.25 8.64 -5.59
N GLU A 117 11.95 8.27 -4.34
CA GLU A 117 11.73 6.87 -3.95
C GLU A 117 10.45 6.28 -4.53
N VAL A 118 9.34 7.04 -4.58
CA VAL A 118 8.12 6.60 -5.25
C VAL A 118 8.38 6.33 -6.74
N GLU A 119 9.09 7.22 -7.42
CA GLU A 119 9.46 7.04 -8.84
C GLU A 119 10.40 5.84 -9.03
N TYR A 120 11.39 5.69 -8.15
CA TYR A 120 12.31 4.57 -8.16
C TYR A 120 11.58 3.24 -7.95
N GLY A 121 10.67 3.16 -6.97
CA GLY A 121 9.82 2.00 -6.74
C GLY A 121 8.91 1.67 -7.93
N ALA A 122 8.26 2.70 -8.51
CA ALA A 122 7.42 2.54 -9.70
C ALA A 122 8.21 1.99 -10.90
N SER A 123 9.48 2.38 -11.05
CA SER A 123 10.34 1.91 -12.13
C SER A 123 10.50 0.38 -12.15
N PHE A 124 10.53 -0.26 -10.98
CA PHE A 124 10.59 -1.73 -10.89
C PHE A 124 9.32 -2.40 -11.38
N VAL A 125 8.15 -1.83 -11.06
CA VAL A 125 6.85 -2.35 -11.52
C VAL A 125 6.82 -2.37 -13.05
N ARG A 126 7.22 -1.25 -13.68
CA ARG A 126 7.33 -1.15 -15.13
C ARG A 126 8.36 -2.13 -15.70
N TRP A 127 9.57 -2.17 -15.12
CA TRP A 127 10.64 -3.06 -15.58
C TRP A 127 10.19 -4.52 -15.59
N PHE A 128 9.65 -5.03 -14.47
CA PHE A 128 9.20 -6.42 -14.39
C PHE A 128 7.95 -6.72 -15.23
N ALA A 129 7.11 -5.72 -15.50
CA ALA A 129 6.03 -5.85 -16.47
C ALA A 129 6.58 -6.13 -17.88
N GLU A 130 7.63 -5.41 -18.29
CA GLU A 130 8.29 -5.54 -19.59
C GLU A 130 9.11 -6.84 -19.67
N GLU A 131 9.88 -7.19 -18.62
CA GLU A 131 10.66 -8.43 -18.57
C GLU A 131 9.76 -9.67 -18.62
N GLY A 132 8.57 -9.64 -18.01
CA GLY A 132 7.65 -10.78 -18.02
C GLY A 132 7.10 -11.18 -19.40
N LYS A 133 7.33 -10.36 -20.43
CA LYS A 133 6.99 -10.65 -21.83
C LYS A 133 8.12 -11.28 -22.65
N ARG A 134 9.36 -11.28 -22.14
CA ARG A 134 10.54 -11.83 -22.80
C ARG A 134 10.64 -13.34 -22.55
#